data_AF-A0A7V9FLE2-F1
#
_entry.id   AF-A0A7V9FLE2-F1
#
_cell.length_a   1.000
_cell.length_b   1.000
_cell.length_c   1.000
_cell.angle_alpha   90.00
_cell.angle_beta   90.00
_cell.angle_gamma   90.00
#
_symmetry.space_group_name_H-M   'P 1'
#
loop_
_entity.id
_entity.type
_entity.pdbx_description
1 polymer ?
#
loop_
_entity_poly.entity_id
_entity_poly.type
_entity_poly.pdbx_seq_one_letter_code
_entity_poly.pdbx_strand_id
1 'polypeptide(L)'
;VWSARGLLPHEVDRGTREHAFGRPSRALIALAALAFAGLVAEGAAADWSAVYLDDSVGTSEAVATAGFAAFAVMMTLGRLVGDRLTAAWGPVALTRRAGVLATAGMAAALLLGNSIGGVVGFACLGAGLATIIPTVFRAAGQRSASPGAGIAAVSTVGYSAFLFGPPAIGFIAEAIGLRAALGVVVACAALIPLLAGSTQPVRDA
;
A
#
# COMPACT_ATOMS: atom_id res chain seq x y z
N VAL A 1 -8.54 -5.31 -46.88
CA VAL A 1 -9.47 -6.35 -46.36
C VAL A 1 -8.69 -7.60 -45.93
N TRP A 2 -7.73 -7.47 -44.99
CA TRP A 2 -6.81 -8.57 -44.63
C TRP A 2 -6.41 -8.56 -43.14
N SER A 3 -7.36 -8.25 -42.23
CA SER A 3 -7.06 -8.15 -40.79
C SER A 3 -8.17 -8.74 -39.91
N ALA A 4 -8.67 -9.93 -40.25
CA ALA A 4 -9.70 -10.60 -39.43
C ALA A 4 -9.67 -12.14 -39.50
N ARG A 5 -8.51 -12.76 -39.70
CA ARG A 5 -8.40 -14.25 -39.75
C ARG A 5 -7.55 -14.87 -38.63
N GLY A 6 -7.26 -14.11 -37.59
CA GLY A 6 -6.55 -14.59 -36.39
C GLY A 6 -7.24 -14.20 -35.08
N LEU A 7 -8.52 -13.85 -35.13
CA LEU A 7 -9.31 -13.68 -33.91
C LEU A 7 -9.48 -15.06 -33.30
N LEU A 8 -8.62 -15.34 -32.32
CA LEU A 8 -8.68 -16.48 -31.42
C LEU A 8 -10.14 -16.84 -31.12
N PRO A 9 -10.50 -18.13 -31.05
CA PRO A 9 -11.69 -18.50 -30.30
C PRO A 9 -11.47 -17.92 -28.90
N HIS A 10 -12.17 -16.84 -28.57
CA HIS A 10 -12.44 -16.52 -27.20
C HIS A 10 -13.35 -17.68 -26.78
N GLU A 11 -12.75 -18.77 -26.32
CA GLU A 11 -13.40 -19.60 -25.32
C GLU A 11 -13.66 -18.63 -24.17
N VAL A 12 -14.82 -17.97 -24.24
CA VAL A 12 -15.51 -17.50 -23.06
C VAL A 12 -15.66 -18.78 -22.28
N ASP A 13 -14.73 -19.00 -21.37
CA ASP A 13 -14.82 -19.99 -20.31
C ASP A 13 -16.26 -19.87 -19.81
N ARG A 14 -17.11 -20.79 -20.25
CA ARG A 14 -18.45 -20.97 -19.70
C ARG A 14 -18.20 -21.68 -18.39
N GLY A 15 -17.51 -20.99 -17.49
CA GLY A 15 -17.38 -21.34 -16.10
C GLY A 15 -18.79 -21.43 -15.60
N THR A 16 -19.23 -22.67 -15.42
CA THR A 16 -20.36 -23.05 -14.58
C THR A 16 -20.35 -22.08 -13.41
N ARG A 17 -21.45 -21.31 -13.26
CA ARG A 17 -21.65 -20.45 -12.10
C ARG A 17 -21.79 -21.33 -10.86
N GLU A 18 -20.70 -21.90 -10.41
CA GLU A 18 -20.58 -22.27 -9.02
C GLU A 18 -20.27 -20.98 -8.28
N HIS A 19 -21.34 -20.37 -7.79
CA HIS A 19 -21.27 -19.51 -6.63
C HIS A 19 -20.67 -20.32 -5.47
N ALA A 20 -19.36 -20.48 -5.46
CA ALA A 20 -18.65 -20.80 -4.24
C ALA A 20 -18.33 -19.47 -3.58
N PHE A 21 -19.26 -18.99 -2.74
CA PHE A 21 -18.91 -18.24 -1.53
C PHE A 21 -18.03 -19.13 -0.63
N GLY A 22 -16.90 -19.57 -1.16
CA GLY A 22 -15.86 -20.28 -0.45
C GLY A 22 -15.20 -19.28 0.48
N ARG A 23 -14.97 -19.70 1.73
CA ARG A 23 -14.25 -18.86 2.70
C ARG A 23 -12.93 -18.41 2.07
N PRO A 24 -12.62 -17.09 2.06
CA PRO A 24 -11.39 -16.60 1.46
C PRO A 24 -10.20 -17.28 2.15
N SER A 25 -9.21 -17.69 1.35
CA SER A 25 -8.02 -18.33 1.88
C SER A 25 -7.31 -17.39 2.87
N ARG A 26 -6.64 -17.96 3.88
CA ARG A 26 -5.86 -17.15 4.86
C ARG A 26 -4.86 -16.23 4.17
N ALA A 27 -4.28 -16.67 3.05
CA ALA A 27 -3.37 -15.87 2.24
C ALA A 27 -4.08 -14.69 1.58
N LEU A 28 -5.30 -14.88 1.03
CA LEU A 28 -6.07 -13.79 0.42
C LEU A 28 -6.50 -12.74 1.46
N ILE A 29 -6.85 -13.18 2.67
CA ILE A 29 -7.14 -12.28 3.80
C ILE A 29 -5.90 -11.45 4.17
N ALA A 30 -4.72 -12.09 4.25
CA ALA A 30 -3.46 -11.38 4.53
C ALA A 30 -3.11 -10.36 3.43
N LEU A 31 -3.35 -10.70 2.16
CA LEU A 31 -3.15 -9.79 1.03
C LEU A 31 -4.15 -8.62 1.05
N ALA A 32 -5.40 -8.86 1.41
CA ALA A 32 -6.40 -7.82 1.61
C ALA A 32 -6.01 -6.87 2.76
N ALA A 33 -5.51 -7.41 3.86
CA ALA A 33 -4.99 -6.62 4.98
C ALA A 33 -3.76 -5.78 4.58
N LEU A 34 -2.85 -6.32 3.77
CA LEU A 34 -1.71 -5.58 3.21
C LEU A 34 -2.17 -4.42 2.31
N ALA A 35 -3.13 -4.66 1.41
CA ALA A 35 -3.67 -3.61 0.55
C ALA A 35 -4.34 -2.51 1.38
N PHE A 36 -5.17 -2.88 2.34
CA PHE A 36 -5.83 -1.94 3.24
C PHE A 36 -4.80 -1.10 4.02
N ALA A 37 -3.83 -1.74 4.67
CA ALA A 37 -2.80 -1.05 5.45
C ALA A 37 -1.96 -0.11 4.59
N GLY A 38 -1.56 -0.54 3.39
CA GLY A 38 -0.83 0.30 2.45
C GLY A 38 -1.63 1.51 1.98
N LEU A 39 -2.92 1.32 1.67
CA LEU A 39 -3.79 2.40 1.18
C LEU A 39 -4.25 3.34 2.29
N VAL A 40 -4.39 2.89 3.55
CA VAL A 40 -4.58 3.78 4.70
C VAL A 40 -3.34 4.69 4.83
N ALA A 41 -2.13 4.12 4.74
CA ALA A 41 -0.91 4.88 4.87
C ALA A 41 -0.68 5.85 3.69
N GLU A 42 -1.03 5.45 2.46
CA GLU A 42 -0.99 6.29 1.27
C GLU A 42 -2.00 7.45 1.34
N GLY A 43 -3.26 7.16 1.74
CA GLY A 43 -4.29 8.17 1.95
C GLY A 43 -3.88 9.15 3.05
N ALA A 44 -3.36 8.64 4.17
CA ALA A 44 -2.91 9.50 5.25
C ALA A 44 -1.76 10.44 4.85
N ALA A 45 -0.87 10.00 3.95
CA ALA A 45 0.15 10.88 3.39
C ALA A 45 -0.47 12.00 2.54
N ALA A 46 -1.51 11.72 1.75
CA ALA A 46 -2.20 12.72 0.94
C ALA A 46 -3.00 13.73 1.79
N ASP A 47 -3.71 13.24 2.81
CA ASP A 47 -4.67 14.05 3.56
C ASP A 47 -4.02 14.79 4.75
N TRP A 48 -3.02 14.18 5.39
CA TRP A 48 -2.52 14.65 6.68
C TRP A 48 -1.07 15.12 6.68
N SER A 49 -0.27 14.92 5.62
CA SER A 49 1.15 15.29 5.68
C SER A 49 1.37 16.80 5.79
N ALA A 50 0.60 17.57 5.03
CA ALA A 50 0.69 19.03 5.06
C ALA A 50 0.16 19.56 6.40
N VAL A 51 -1.00 19.08 6.85
CA VAL A 51 -1.59 19.43 8.14
C VAL A 51 -0.64 19.09 9.31
N TYR A 52 0.03 17.94 9.28
CA TYR A 52 1.01 17.58 10.31
C TYR A 52 2.21 18.52 10.33
N LEU A 53 2.77 18.82 9.15
CA LEU A 53 3.94 19.69 9.06
C LEU A 53 3.62 21.15 9.40
N ASP A 54 2.42 21.60 9.06
CA ASP A 54 1.94 22.95 9.38
C ASP A 54 1.55 23.06 10.86
N ASP A 55 0.50 22.33 11.29
CA ASP A 55 -0.12 22.49 12.61
C ASP A 55 0.70 21.87 13.75
N SER A 56 1.32 20.71 13.53
CA SER A 56 2.00 19.98 14.62
C SER A 56 3.48 20.34 14.76
N VAL A 57 4.09 20.89 13.71
CA VAL A 57 5.52 21.22 13.68
C VAL A 57 5.75 22.73 13.59
N GLY A 58 4.80 23.52 13.11
CA GLY A 58 4.89 24.99 13.04
C GLY A 58 5.80 25.48 11.91
N THR A 59 5.78 24.80 10.76
CA THR A 59 6.64 25.13 9.61
C THR A 59 5.98 26.17 8.68
N SER A 60 6.71 26.70 7.69
CA SER A 60 6.09 27.53 6.66
C SER A 60 5.26 26.71 5.67
N GLU A 61 4.21 27.30 5.09
CA GLU A 61 3.31 26.66 4.11
C GLU A 61 4.07 25.97 2.95
N ALA A 62 5.15 26.60 2.47
CA ALA A 62 6.01 26.04 1.43
C ALA A 62 6.69 24.72 1.86
N VAL A 63 7.06 24.58 3.14
CA VAL A 63 7.66 23.35 3.67
C VAL A 63 6.58 22.32 4.03
N ALA A 64 5.38 22.75 4.41
CA ALA A 64 4.26 21.84 4.71
C ALA A 64 3.89 20.98 3.50
N THR A 65 3.84 21.57 2.31
CA THR A 65 3.57 20.82 1.06
C THR A 65 4.73 19.91 0.63
N ALA A 66 5.95 20.15 1.13
CA ALA A 66 7.12 19.34 0.79
C ALA A 66 7.01 17.89 1.31
N GLY A 67 6.24 17.65 2.39
CA GLY A 67 6.01 16.30 2.91
C GLY A 67 5.33 15.38 1.88
N PHE A 68 4.21 15.82 1.33
CA PHE A 68 3.50 15.07 0.29
C PHE A 68 4.32 15.00 -1.01
N ALA A 69 4.98 16.09 -1.39
CA ALA A 69 5.84 16.10 -2.58
C ALA A 69 6.96 15.05 -2.48
N ALA A 70 7.64 14.96 -1.33
CA ALA A 70 8.69 13.97 -1.10
C ALA A 70 8.15 12.54 -1.11
N PHE A 71 6.98 12.30 -0.50
CA PHE A 71 6.26 11.03 -0.59
C PHE A 71 6.00 10.64 -2.06
N ALA A 72 5.40 11.55 -2.84
CA ALA A 72 5.01 11.29 -4.22
C ALA A 72 6.22 11.03 -5.14
N VAL A 73 7.30 11.80 -4.98
CA VAL A 73 8.56 11.60 -5.71
C VAL A 73 9.16 10.24 -5.38
N MET A 74 9.31 9.91 -4.09
CA MET A 74 9.90 8.63 -3.69
C MET A 74 9.03 7.43 -4.07
N MET A 75 7.71 7.57 -3.99
CA MET A 75 6.77 6.56 -4.48
C MET A 75 6.93 6.34 -6.00
N THR A 76 7.04 7.42 -6.77
CA THR A 76 7.24 7.36 -8.21
C THR A 76 8.55 6.68 -8.56
N LEU A 77 9.66 7.13 -7.96
CA LEU A 77 10.98 6.51 -8.15
C LEU A 77 10.95 5.03 -7.77
N GLY A 78 10.35 4.68 -6.63
CA GLY A 78 10.19 3.31 -6.18
C GLY A 78 9.40 2.43 -7.15
N ARG A 79 8.36 2.96 -7.79
CA ARG A 79 7.59 2.25 -8.83
C ARG A 79 8.43 2.03 -10.09
N LEU A 80 9.28 3.00 -10.48
CA LEU A 80 10.15 2.89 -11.66
C LEU A 80 11.26 1.84 -11.49
N VAL A 81 11.81 1.69 -10.28
CA VAL A 81 12.87 0.70 -10.00
C VAL A 81 12.32 -0.61 -9.42
N GLY A 82 11.04 -0.66 -9.07
CA GLY A 82 10.42 -1.73 -8.30
C GLY A 82 10.52 -3.11 -8.95
N ASP A 83 10.37 -3.20 -10.27
CA ASP A 83 10.52 -4.47 -10.99
C ASP A 83 11.95 -5.01 -10.91
N ARG A 84 12.95 -4.14 -11.05
CA ARG A 84 14.37 -4.52 -10.92
C ARG A 84 14.69 -4.98 -9.50
N LEU A 85 14.17 -4.27 -8.49
CA LEU A 85 14.33 -4.67 -7.10
C LEU A 85 13.63 -6.00 -6.79
N THR A 86 12.45 -6.22 -7.38
CA THR A 86 11.70 -7.48 -7.23
C THR A 86 12.47 -8.64 -7.85
N ALA A 87 13.08 -8.45 -9.03
CA ALA A 87 13.94 -9.45 -9.65
C ALA A 87 15.19 -9.76 -8.81
N ALA A 88 15.80 -8.75 -8.20
CA ALA A 88 17.03 -8.90 -7.42
C ALA A 88 16.81 -9.51 -6.02
N TRP A 89 15.72 -9.16 -5.32
CA TRP A 89 15.50 -9.58 -3.93
C TRP A 89 14.35 -10.58 -3.76
N GLY A 90 13.50 -10.75 -4.77
CA GLY A 90 12.25 -11.49 -4.67
C GLY A 90 11.14 -10.70 -3.95
N PRO A 91 9.87 -11.07 -4.17
CA PRO A 91 8.73 -10.30 -3.68
C PRO A 91 8.67 -10.23 -2.15
N VAL A 92 8.94 -11.34 -1.45
CA VAL A 92 8.83 -11.41 0.02
C VAL A 92 9.88 -10.54 0.70
N ALA A 93 11.14 -10.64 0.29
CA ALA A 93 12.22 -9.87 0.91
C ALA A 93 12.08 -8.38 0.59
N LEU A 94 11.67 -8.04 -0.63
CA LEU A 94 11.36 -6.66 -1.01
C LEU A 94 10.22 -6.10 -0.17
N THR A 95 9.06 -6.76 -0.11
CA THR A 95 7.91 -6.33 0.72
C THR A 95 8.33 -6.14 2.18
N ARG A 96 9.13 -7.05 2.73
CA ARG A 96 9.60 -6.95 4.13
C ARG A 96 10.50 -5.73 4.34
N ARG A 97 11.53 -5.55 3.49
CA ARG A 97 12.47 -4.42 3.61
C ARG A 97 11.77 -3.08 3.40
N ALA A 98 10.88 -3.01 2.40
CA ALA A 98 10.13 -1.81 2.08
C ALA A 98 9.17 -1.44 3.23
N GLY A 99 8.48 -2.43 3.82
CA GLY A 99 7.65 -2.22 5.00
C GLY A 99 8.45 -1.77 6.24
N VAL A 100 9.64 -2.33 6.48
CA VAL A 100 10.54 -1.87 7.56
C VAL A 100 10.96 -0.41 7.32
N LEU A 101 11.33 -0.04 6.09
CA LEU A 101 11.71 1.33 5.73
C LEU A 101 10.57 2.31 5.99
N ALA A 102 9.35 1.98 5.53
CA ALA A 102 8.15 2.78 5.75
C ALA A 102 7.86 2.96 7.25
N THR A 103 7.89 1.86 8.00
CA THR A 103 7.61 1.87 9.45
C THR A 103 8.63 2.69 10.21
N ALA A 104 9.92 2.43 9.99
CA ALA A 104 11.01 3.09 10.70
C ALA A 104 11.07 4.59 10.36
N GLY A 105 10.92 4.94 9.07
CA GLY A 105 10.91 6.32 8.63
C GLY A 105 9.76 7.13 9.24
N MET A 106 8.54 6.60 9.17
CA MET A 106 7.38 7.28 9.74
C MET A 106 7.43 7.34 11.27
N ALA A 107 7.83 6.26 11.95
CA ALA A 107 8.00 6.26 13.40
C ALA A 107 9.06 7.28 13.85
N ALA A 108 10.21 7.32 13.17
CA ALA A 108 11.26 8.29 13.47
C ALA A 108 10.77 9.74 13.26
N ALA A 109 10.01 10.00 12.20
CA ALA A 109 9.44 11.33 11.94
C ALA A 109 8.50 11.79 13.07
N LEU A 110 7.63 10.88 13.53
CA LEU A 110 6.72 11.16 14.65
C LEU A 110 7.44 11.25 15.99
N LEU A 111 8.61 10.65 16.18
CA LEU A 111 9.42 10.81 17.39
C LEU A 111 10.23 12.11 17.38
N LEU A 112 10.81 12.46 16.22
CA LEU A 112 11.61 13.68 16.04
C LEU A 112 10.78 14.95 16.13
N GLY A 113 9.57 14.98 15.54
CA GLY A 113 8.66 16.12 15.65
C GLY A 113 9.18 17.43 15.07
N ASN A 114 10.04 17.38 14.05
CA ASN A 114 10.56 18.55 13.35
C ASN A 114 10.35 18.42 11.83
N SER A 115 10.45 19.52 11.08
CA SER A 115 10.03 19.57 9.68
C SER A 115 10.86 18.65 8.79
N ILE A 116 12.17 18.62 9.02
CA ILE A 116 13.10 17.76 8.27
C ILE A 116 12.76 16.29 8.52
N GLY A 117 12.55 15.91 9.78
CA GLY A 117 12.14 14.57 10.17
C GLY A 117 10.80 14.17 9.52
N GLY A 118 9.83 15.08 9.49
CA GLY A 118 8.54 14.87 8.83
C GLY A 118 8.69 14.61 7.33
N VAL A 119 9.40 15.48 6.60
CA VAL A 119 9.63 15.33 5.15
C VAL A 119 10.37 14.03 4.84
N VAL A 120 11.43 13.71 5.58
CA VAL A 120 12.18 12.45 5.42
C VAL A 120 11.31 11.24 5.75
N GLY A 121 10.48 11.32 6.78
CA GLY A 121 9.53 10.25 7.15
C GLY A 121 8.54 9.93 6.04
N PHE A 122 7.90 10.96 5.48
CA PHE A 122 6.98 10.81 4.35
C PHE A 122 7.70 10.33 3.08
N ALA A 123 8.94 10.76 2.84
CA ALA A 123 9.77 10.22 1.76
C ALA A 123 10.04 8.72 1.93
N CYS A 124 10.41 8.28 3.14
CA CYS A 124 10.62 6.87 3.47
C CYS A 124 9.32 6.06 3.37
N LEU A 125 8.20 6.63 3.79
CA LEU A 125 6.87 6.02 3.66
C LEU A 125 6.54 5.79 2.18
N GLY A 126 6.70 6.81 1.33
CA GLY A 126 6.48 6.71 -0.12
C GLY A 126 7.38 5.67 -0.78
N ALA A 127 8.67 5.66 -0.46
CA ALA A 127 9.63 4.65 -0.94
C ALA A 127 9.23 3.23 -0.53
N GLY A 128 8.83 3.03 0.74
CA GLY A 128 8.45 1.73 1.26
C GLY A 128 7.12 1.20 0.73
N LEU A 129 6.15 2.08 0.46
CA LEU A 129 4.84 1.69 -0.06
C LEU A 129 4.83 1.44 -1.57
N ALA A 130 5.79 1.99 -2.31
CA ALA A 130 5.82 2.01 -3.77
C ALA A 130 5.53 0.66 -4.46
N THR A 131 6.04 -0.43 -3.89
CA THR A 131 5.98 -1.78 -4.49
C THR A 131 4.91 -2.67 -3.85
N ILE A 132 4.22 -2.20 -2.81
CA ILE A 132 3.31 -3.02 -1.99
C ILE A 132 2.07 -3.41 -2.79
N ILE A 133 1.34 -2.43 -3.34
CA ILE A 133 0.10 -2.69 -4.10
C ILE A 133 0.33 -3.55 -5.35
N PRO A 134 1.34 -3.27 -6.21
CA PRO A 134 1.64 -4.14 -7.34
C PRO A 134 1.97 -5.58 -6.94
N THR A 135 2.75 -5.76 -5.87
CA THR A 135 3.12 -7.09 -5.35
C THR A 135 1.90 -7.83 -4.82
N VAL A 136 1.04 -7.13 -4.08
CA VAL A 136 -0.19 -7.68 -3.52
C VAL A 136 -1.16 -8.12 -4.63
N PHE A 137 -1.37 -7.32 -5.66
CA PHE A 137 -2.24 -7.68 -6.78
C PHE A 137 -1.70 -8.88 -7.57
N ARG A 138 -0.38 -8.93 -7.82
CA ARG A 138 0.26 -10.10 -8.44
C ARG A 138 0.03 -11.35 -7.59
N ALA A 139 0.25 -11.28 -6.29
CA ALA A 139 0.10 -12.40 -5.37
C ALA A 139 -1.37 -12.85 -5.22
N ALA A 140 -2.33 -11.91 -5.27
CA ALA A 140 -3.76 -12.19 -5.17
C ALA A 140 -4.28 -12.90 -6.43
N GLY A 141 -3.81 -12.46 -7.60
CA GLY A 141 -4.17 -13.06 -8.88
C GLY A 141 -3.73 -14.51 -9.01
N GLN A 142 -2.63 -14.90 -8.36
CA GLN A 142 -2.13 -16.28 -8.35
C GLN A 142 -2.83 -17.20 -7.33
N ARG A 143 -3.58 -16.64 -6.37
CA ARG A 143 -4.13 -17.37 -5.20
C ARG A 143 -5.65 -17.51 -5.21
N SER A 144 -6.28 -17.15 -6.31
CA SER A 144 -7.74 -17.11 -6.45
C SER A 144 -8.19 -17.96 -7.63
N ALA A 145 -9.46 -18.34 -7.65
CA ALA A 145 -10.02 -19.18 -8.73
C ALA A 145 -9.82 -18.56 -10.12
N SER A 146 -9.82 -17.24 -10.21
CA SER A 146 -9.35 -16.50 -11.37
C SER A 146 -8.51 -15.28 -10.93
N PRO A 147 -7.55 -14.83 -11.76
CA PRO A 147 -6.76 -13.65 -11.44
C PRO A 147 -7.61 -12.40 -11.17
N GLY A 148 -8.65 -12.19 -11.98
CA GLY A 148 -9.58 -11.08 -11.84
C GLY A 148 -10.34 -11.10 -10.51
N ALA A 149 -10.81 -12.27 -10.06
CA ALA A 149 -11.53 -12.38 -8.79
C ALA A 149 -10.65 -12.03 -7.59
N GLY A 150 -9.38 -12.47 -7.58
CA GLY A 150 -8.43 -12.16 -6.51
C GLY A 150 -8.09 -10.67 -6.43
N ILE A 151 -7.81 -10.06 -7.58
CA ILE A 151 -7.53 -8.62 -7.66
C ILE A 151 -8.76 -7.81 -7.25
N ALA A 152 -9.95 -8.19 -7.71
CA ALA A 152 -11.20 -7.52 -7.33
C ALA A 152 -11.42 -7.59 -5.81
N ALA A 153 -11.33 -8.78 -5.21
CA ALA A 153 -11.53 -8.95 -3.76
C ALA A 153 -10.56 -8.10 -2.92
N VAL A 154 -9.27 -8.13 -3.25
CA VAL A 154 -8.24 -7.39 -2.51
C VAL A 154 -8.33 -5.88 -2.75
N SER A 155 -8.65 -5.44 -3.97
CA SER A 155 -8.82 -4.02 -4.28
C SER A 155 -10.08 -3.43 -3.67
N THR A 156 -11.19 -4.17 -3.60
CA THR A 156 -12.41 -3.72 -2.89
C THR A 156 -12.11 -3.44 -1.41
N VAL A 157 -11.42 -4.37 -0.74
CA VAL A 157 -11.00 -4.15 0.66
C VAL A 157 -10.00 -3.01 0.74
N GLY A 158 -9.00 -2.98 -0.14
CA GLY A 158 -7.98 -1.95 -0.18
C GLY A 158 -8.57 -0.54 -0.32
N TYR A 159 -9.42 -0.30 -1.32
CA TYR A 159 -9.98 1.03 -1.57
C TYR A 159 -10.96 1.50 -0.49
N SER A 160 -11.53 0.59 0.31
CA SER A 160 -12.29 1.00 1.50
C SER A 160 -11.43 1.82 2.48
N ALA A 161 -10.10 1.67 2.45
CA ALA A 161 -9.17 2.50 3.23
C ALA A 161 -9.28 4.00 2.91
N PHE A 162 -9.50 4.39 1.66
CA PHE A 162 -9.67 5.81 1.32
C PHE A 162 -11.01 6.37 1.81
N LEU A 163 -12.02 5.51 1.97
CA LEU A 163 -13.31 5.91 2.50
C LEU A 163 -13.26 6.10 4.03
N PHE A 164 -12.64 5.16 4.75
CA PHE A 164 -12.67 5.13 6.21
C PHE A 164 -11.41 5.70 6.88
N GLY A 165 -10.27 5.69 6.19
CA GLY A 165 -8.97 6.08 6.73
C GLY A 165 -8.93 7.53 7.21
N PRO A 166 -9.26 8.52 6.36
CA PRO A 166 -9.15 9.93 6.74
C PRO A 166 -10.13 10.30 7.88
N PRO A 167 -11.43 9.93 7.84
CA PRO A 167 -12.34 10.17 8.97
C PRO A 167 -11.88 9.50 10.27
N ALA A 168 -11.35 8.27 10.20
CA ALA A 168 -10.86 7.57 11.39
C ALA A 168 -9.64 8.29 12.00
N ILE A 169 -8.68 8.72 11.18
CA ILE A 169 -7.51 9.46 11.66
C ILE A 169 -7.92 10.81 12.24
N GLY A 170 -8.81 11.55 11.57
CA GLY A 170 -9.32 12.84 12.05
C GLY A 170 -10.03 12.72 13.39
N PHE A 171 -10.91 11.73 13.55
CA PHE A 171 -11.61 11.47 14.81
C PHE A 171 -10.64 11.14 15.96
N ILE A 172 -9.60 10.33 15.69
CA ILE A 172 -8.56 10.05 16.69
C ILE A 172 -7.75 11.32 17.00
N ALA A 173 -7.46 12.14 15.98
CA ALA A 173 -6.70 13.38 16.14
C ALA A 173 -7.42 14.41 17.02
N GLU A 174 -8.76 14.46 17.00
CA GLU A 174 -9.53 15.32 17.92
C GLU A 174 -9.30 14.96 19.39
N ALA A 175 -9.11 13.67 19.69
CA ALA A 175 -8.97 13.19 21.06
C ALA A 175 -7.53 13.29 21.61
N ILE A 176 -6.53 12.97 20.77
CA ILE A 176 -5.12 12.83 21.21
C ILE A 176 -4.11 13.63 20.40
N GLY A 177 -4.57 14.47 19.46
CA GLY A 177 -3.74 15.26 18.55
C GLY A 177 -3.29 14.48 17.30
N LEU A 178 -3.05 15.21 16.22
CA LEU A 178 -2.72 14.63 14.90
C LEU A 178 -1.43 13.80 14.91
N ARG A 179 -0.38 14.29 15.58
CA ARG A 179 0.90 13.56 15.70
C ARG A 179 0.71 12.17 16.31
N ALA A 180 -0.12 12.03 17.33
CA ALA A 180 -0.40 10.74 17.96
C ALA A 180 -1.34 9.88 17.09
N ALA A 181 -2.34 10.49 16.45
CA ALA A 181 -3.24 9.82 15.52
C ALA A 181 -2.51 9.21 14.31
N LEU A 182 -1.46 9.88 13.80
CA LEU A 182 -0.59 9.34 12.75
C LEU A 182 0.20 8.09 13.19
N GLY A 183 0.18 7.73 14.48
CA GLY A 183 0.61 6.41 14.95
C GLY A 183 -0.15 5.25 14.30
N VAL A 184 -1.40 5.49 13.86
CA VAL A 184 -2.17 4.51 13.05
C VAL A 184 -1.44 4.18 11.75
N VAL A 185 -0.83 5.17 11.10
CA VAL A 185 -0.03 4.97 9.87
C VAL A 185 1.18 4.09 10.15
N VAL A 186 1.87 4.32 11.26
CA VAL A 186 3.00 3.49 11.69
C VAL A 186 2.54 2.05 11.97
N ALA A 187 1.41 1.87 12.64
CA ALA A 187 0.85 0.55 12.90
C ALA A 187 0.49 -0.18 11.59
N CYS A 188 -0.16 0.50 10.64
CA CYS A 188 -0.45 -0.05 9.32
C CYS A 188 0.84 -0.41 8.56
N ALA A 189 1.84 0.47 8.54
CA ALA A 189 3.12 0.19 7.90
C ALA A 189 3.83 -1.01 8.55
N ALA A 190 3.72 -1.18 9.87
CA ALA A 190 4.31 -2.30 10.60
C ALA A 190 3.65 -3.65 10.28
N LEU A 191 2.40 -3.67 9.82
CA LEU A 191 1.76 -4.90 9.34
C LEU A 191 2.42 -5.43 8.06
N ILE A 192 3.03 -4.55 7.25
CA ILE A 192 3.64 -4.92 5.98
C ILE A 192 4.77 -5.95 6.13
N PRO A 193 5.83 -5.69 6.93
CA PRO A 193 6.90 -6.67 7.10
C PRO A 193 6.45 -7.96 7.79
N LEU A 194 5.42 -7.88 8.65
CA LEU A 194 4.84 -9.04 9.34
C LEU A 194 4.09 -9.95 8.36
N LEU A 195 3.33 -9.37 7.45
CA LEU A 195 2.52 -10.10 6.46
C LEU A 195 3.26 -10.36 5.14
N ALA A 196 4.52 -9.92 5.00
CA ALA A 196 5.31 -10.08 3.79
C ALA A 196 5.40 -11.54 3.29
N GLY A 197 5.30 -12.53 4.18
CA GLY A 197 5.25 -13.95 3.78
C GLY A 197 4.06 -14.29 2.88
N SER A 198 2.95 -13.54 2.95
CA SER A 198 1.78 -13.76 2.09
C SER A 198 2.04 -13.42 0.61
N THR A 199 3.13 -12.71 0.30
CA THR A 199 3.50 -12.33 -1.09
C THR A 199 4.37 -13.36 -1.80
N GLN A 200 4.61 -14.55 -1.20
CA GLN A 200 5.37 -15.61 -1.86
C GLN A 200 4.72 -15.95 -3.22
N PRO A 201 5.49 -16.23 -4.28
CA PRO A 201 4.94 -16.85 -5.47
C PRO A 201 4.35 -18.22 -5.12
N VAL A 202 3.23 -18.59 -5.76
CA VAL A 202 2.79 -20.00 -5.73
C VAL A 202 3.83 -20.79 -6.51
N ARG A 203 4.42 -21.83 -5.91
CA ARG A 203 5.37 -22.70 -6.62
C ARG A 203 4.58 -23.52 -7.62
N ASP A 204 4.92 -23.41 -8.90
CA ASP A 204 4.45 -24.35 -9.93
C ASP A 204 5.02 -25.74 -9.55
N ALA A 205 4.13 -26.71 -9.33
CA ALA A 205 4.46 -28.09 -9.02
C ALA A 205 4.62 -28.91 -10.31
#